data_AF-Q3Z8H6-F1
#
_entry.id   AF-Q3Z8H6-F1
#
_cell.length_a   1.000
_cell.length_b   1.000
_cell.length_c   1.000
_cell.angle_alpha   90.00
_cell.angle_beta   90.00
_cell.angle_gamma   90.00
#
_symmetry.space_group_name_H-M   'P 1'
#
loop_
_entity.id
_entity.type
_entity.pdbx_description
1 polymer ?
#
loop_
_entity_poly.entity_id
_entity_poly.type
_entity_poly.pdbx_seq_one_letter_code
_entity_poly.pdbx_strand_id
1 'polypeptide(L)' 'MEKELADSMMSCLDELSKVLSRRRELLSKKGACEDYYFYYDLAAIDEEETKALNKLNELGQTGDTAE' A
#
# COMPACT_ATOMS: atom_id res chain seq x y z
N MET A 1 21.06 11.30 4.14
CA MET A 1 19.74 11.95 4.27
C MET A 1 18.93 11.86 2.99
N GLU A 2 19.22 12.62 1.91
CA GLU A 2 18.38 12.58 0.68
C GLU A 2 18.31 11.21 0.01
N LYS A 3 19.44 10.51 -0.14
CA LYS A 3 19.47 9.16 -0.70
C LYS A 3 18.68 8.14 0.12
N GLU A 4 18.80 8.20 1.45
CA GLU A 4 18.08 7.29 2.36
C GLU A 4 16.58 7.57 2.35
N LEU A 5 16.18 8.84 2.21
CA LEU A 5 14.78 9.23 2.03
C LEU A 5 14.23 8.70 0.70
N ALA A 6 14.98 8.85 -0.40
CA ALA A 6 14.59 8.34 -1.71
C ALA A 6 14.47 6.81 -1.72
N ASP A 7 15.42 6.09 -1.12
CA ASP A 7 15.37 4.63 -0.99
C ASP A 7 14.16 4.19 -0.15
N SER A 8 13.86 4.92 0.93
CA SER A 8 12.70 4.67 1.80
C SER A 8 11.37 4.93 1.09
N MET A 9 11.26 6.00 0.32
CA MET A 9 10.09 6.32 -0.50
C MET A 9 9.88 5.26 -1.59
N MET A 10 10.95 4.85 -2.27
CA MET A 10 10.87 3.84 -3.32
C MET A 10 10.41 2.49 -2.77
N SER A 11 10.85 2.11 -1.58
CA SER A 11 10.35 0.92 -0.87
C SER A 11 8.85 1.01 -0.55
N CYS A 12 8.37 2.16 -0.08
CA CYS A 12 6.94 2.35 0.21
C CYS A 12 6.08 2.29 -1.06
N LEU A 13 6.57 2.84 -2.16
CA LEU A 13 5.90 2.77 -3.46
C LEU A 13 5.85 1.34 -4.01
N ASP A 14 6.89 0.54 -3.81
CA ASP A 14 6.90 -0.88 -4.16
C ASP A 14 5.89 -1.69 -3.31
N GLU A 15 5.81 -1.42 -2.01
CA GLU A 15 4.78 -2.00 -1.12
C GLU A 15 3.36 -1.66 -1.61
N LEU A 16 3.07 -0.39 -1.91
CA LEU A 16 1.78 0.04 -2.46
C LEU A 16 1.45 -0.64 -3.80
N SER A 17 2.43 -0.75 -4.70
CA SER A 17 2.26 -1.41 -5.99
C SER A 17 1.84 -2.88 -5.85
N LYS A 18 2.42 -3.60 -4.88
CA LYS A 18 2.06 -4.99 -4.58
C LYS A 18 0.64 -5.10 -4.03
N VAL A 19 0.26 -4.23 -3.10
CA VAL A 19 -1.09 -4.19 -2.51
C VAL A 19 -2.15 -3.93 -3.60
N LEU A 20 -1.93 -2.93 -4.46
CA LEU A 20 -2.83 -2.61 -5.56
C LEU A 20 -2.92 -3.75 -6.59
N SER A 21 -1.81 -4.43 -6.85
CA SER A 21 -1.79 -5.60 -7.73
C SER A 21 -2.62 -6.76 -7.16
N ARG A 22 -2.48 -7.04 -5.86
CA ARG A 22 -3.27 -8.05 -5.15
C ARG A 22 -4.76 -7.71 -5.14
N ARG A 23 -5.12 -6.43 -4.91
CA ARG A 23 -6.50 -5.95 -5.02
C ARG A 23 -7.08 -6.22 -6.40
N ARG A 24 -6.35 -5.84 -7.45
CA ARG A 24 -6.78 -6.07 -8.83
C ARG A 24 -6.98 -7.55 -9.12
N GLU A 25 -6.07 -8.41 -8.67
CA GLU A 25 -6.20 -9.86 -8.83
C GLU A 25 -7.46 -10.40 -8.13
N LEU A 26 -7.67 -10.04 -6.86
CA LEU A 26 -8.85 -10.45 -6.08
C LEU A 26 -10.15 -10.05 -6.79
N LEU A 27 -10.25 -8.79 -7.23
CA LEU A 27 -11.43 -8.25 -7.92
C LEU A 27 -11.62 -8.81 -9.33
N SER A 28 -10.56 -9.32 -9.97
CA SER A 28 -10.63 -9.88 -11.34
C SER A 28 -11.22 -11.29 -11.39
N LYS A 29 -11.31 -11.98 -10.25
CA LYS A 29 -11.86 -13.33 -10.19
C LYS A 29 -13.37 -13.28 -10.46
N LYS A 30 -13.83 -14.08 -11.43
CA LYS A 30 -15.27 -14.20 -11.69
C LYS A 30 -15.96 -14.79 -10.46
N GLY A 31 -17.03 -14.14 -9.99
CA GLY A 31 -17.72 -14.55 -8.77
C GLY A 31 -16.91 -14.31 -7.49
N ALA A 32 -15.92 -13.41 -7.50
CA ALA A 32 -15.06 -13.16 -6.34
C ALA A 32 -15.86 -12.92 -5.05
N CYS A 33 -16.97 -12.17 -5.10
CA CYS A 33 -17.81 -11.90 -3.94
C CYS A 33 -18.59 -13.11 -3.40
N GLU A 34 -18.62 -14.23 -4.12
CA GLU A 34 -19.23 -15.49 -3.70
C GLU A 34 -18.25 -16.34 -2.87
N ASP A 35 -16.95 -16.01 -2.90
CA ASP A 35 -15.94 -16.63 -2.03
C ASP A 35 -16.14 -16.17 -0.59
N TYR A 36 -16.23 -17.14 0.34
CA TYR A 36 -16.40 -16.90 1.76
C TYR A 36 -15.35 -15.95 2.34
N TYR A 37 -14.12 -15.99 1.83
CA TYR A 37 -13.03 -15.17 2.34
C TYR A 37 -12.86 -13.83 1.62
N PHE A 38 -13.63 -13.54 0.57
CA PHE A 38 -13.44 -12.35 -0.27
C PHE A 38 -13.40 -11.05 0.51
N TYR A 39 -14.36 -10.83 1.41
CA TYR A 39 -14.43 -9.59 2.19
C TYR A 39 -13.34 -9.52 3.27
N TYR A 40 -12.88 -10.66 3.79
CA TYR A 40 -11.74 -10.70 4.71
C TYR A 40 -10.43 -10.37 3.99
N ASP A 41 -10.22 -10.93 2.80
CA ASP A 41 -9.07 -10.62 1.96
C ASP A 41 -9.07 -9.15 1.52
N LEU A 42 -10.25 -8.60 1.18
CA LEU A 42 -10.38 -7.20 0.82
C LEU A 42 -10.07 -6.27 2.01
N ALA A 43 -10.59 -6.59 3.20
CA ALA A 43 -10.28 -5.81 4.41
C ALA A 43 -8.79 -5.85 4.79
N ALA A 44 -8.13 -7.00 4.62
CA ALA A 44 -6.70 -7.12 4.84
C ALA A 44 -5.90 -6.26 3.85
N ILE A 45 -6.31 -6.22 2.58
CA ILE A 45 -5.73 -5.35 1.55
C ILE A 45 -5.92 -3.88 1.90
N ASP A 46 -7.10 -3.48 2.39
CA ASP A 46 -7.39 -2.09 2.79
C ASP A 46 -6.49 -1.66 3.98
N GLU A 47 -6.25 -2.56 4.93
CA GLU A 47 -5.35 -2.30 6.06
C GLU A 47 -3.88 -2.17 5.60
N GLU A 48 -3.41 -3.06 4.72
CA GLU A 48 -2.07 -3.00 4.13
C GLU A 48 -1.87 -1.70 3.33
N GLU A 49 -2.86 -1.29 2.52
CA GLU A 49 -2.82 -0.04 1.75
C GLU A 49 -2.72 1.18 2.68
N THR A 50 -3.56 1.22 3.72
CA THR A 50 -3.59 2.33 4.68
C THR A 50 -2.24 2.48 5.39
N LYS A 51 -1.62 1.38 5.82
CA LYS A 51 -0.30 1.41 6.47
C LYS A 51 0.78 1.96 5.54
N ALA A 52 0.81 1.51 4.29
CA ALA A 52 1.81 1.96 3.33
C ALA A 52 1.61 3.44 2.93
N LEU A 53 0.37 3.91 2.82
CA LEU A 53 0.06 5.32 2.58
C LEU A 53 0.45 6.20 3.77
N ASN A 54 0.17 5.77 5.00
CA ASN A 54 0.56 6.52 6.20
C ASN A 54 2.08 6.66 6.29
N LYS A 55 2.82 5.57 6.04
CA LYS A 55 4.29 5.59 6.01
C LYS A 55 4.83 6.54 4.93
N LEU A 56 4.23 6.56 3.75
CA LEU A 56 4.61 7.49 2.69
C LEU A 56 4.33 8.95 3.07
N ASN A 57 3.20 9.22 3.73
CA ASN A 57 2.84 10.55 4.21
C ASN A 57 3.81 11.03 5.30
N GLU A 58 4.17 10.17 6.25
CA GLU A 58 5.17 10.46 7.29
C GLU A 58 6.53 10.82 6.66
N LEU A 59 6.98 10.06 5.65
CA LEU A 59 8.21 10.36 4.92
C LEU A 59 8.15 11.72 4.20
N GLY A 60 7.02 12.06 3.60
CA GLY A 60 6.79 13.36 2.98
C GLY A 60 6.87 14.52 3.99
N GLN A 61 6.27 14.35 5.17
CA GLN A 61 6.29 15.36 6.23
C GLN A 61 7.67 15.56 6.86
N THR A 62 8.45 14.49 7.02
CA THR A 62 9.84 14.61 7.49
C THR A 62 10.75 15.35 6.49
N GLY A 63 10.42 15.32 5.20
CA GLY A 63 11.11 16.09 4.17
C GLY A 63 10.86 17.60 4.30
N ASP A 64 9.63 18.01 4.63
CA ASP A 64 9.24 19.42 4.76
C ASP A 64 9.78 20.10 6.04
N THR A 65 10.05 19.34 7.10
CA THR A 65 10.59 19.88 8.37
C THR A 65 12.12 20.05 8.39
N ALA A 66 12.81 19.65 7.33
CA ALA A 66 14.27 19.72 7.23
C ALA A 66 14.81 20.95 6.46
N GLU A 67 13.93 21.88 6.06
CA GLU A 67 14.27 23.20 5.47
C GLU A 67 14.41 24.32 6.52
#